data_AF-A0A955FMA5-F1
#
_entry.id   AF-A0A955FMA5-F1
#
_cell.length_a   1.000
_cell.length_b   1.000
_cell.length_c   1.000
_cell.angle_alpha   90.00
_cell.angle_beta   90.00
_cell.angle_gamma   90.00
#
_symmetry.space_group_name_H-M   'P 1'
#
loop_
_entity.id
_entity.type
_entity.pdbx_description
1 polymer ?
#
loop_
_entity_poly.entity_id
_entity_poly.type
_entity_poly.pdbx_seq_one_letter_code
_entity_poly.pdbx_strand_id
1 'polypeptide(L)'
;LQLGSTDDAEKPQFAPLPKGTSIDTVTLEQALTAFQLPRLVGQTDDGKDIKANIGRFGPYIVVDKLFVSIKPLDPHTITIDEAMELYQAKLKSEAEKNIADFGDGIKVLNGRYGPYITDGTKNAKIPKDTKPTEITHDMAKDLLAKAPASPKRRRAPRKRKA
;
A
#
# COMPACT_ATOMS: atom_id res chain seq x y z
N LEU A 1 2.20 -16.72 14.81
CA LEU A 1 1.59 -18.01 15.15
C LEU A 1 1.69 -18.92 13.94
N GLN A 2 1.99 -20.19 14.16
CA GLN A 2 2.06 -21.21 13.11
C GLN A 2 1.03 -22.29 13.42
N LEU A 3 0.27 -22.69 12.40
CA LEU A 3 -0.66 -23.81 12.45
C LEU A 3 -0.17 -24.87 11.46
N GLY A 4 0.09 -26.08 11.97
CA GLY A 4 0.71 -27.18 11.22
C GLY A 4 2.23 -27.27 11.38
N SER A 5 2.83 -28.36 10.90
CA SER A 5 4.29 -28.55 10.88
C SER A 5 4.89 -28.13 9.55
N THR A 6 6.20 -27.82 9.54
CA THR A 6 6.95 -27.61 8.30
C THR A 6 7.32 -28.92 7.59
N ASP A 7 7.19 -30.04 8.28
CA ASP A 7 7.57 -31.38 7.80
C ASP A 7 6.38 -32.15 7.18
N ASP A 8 5.17 -31.60 7.27
CA ASP A 8 3.96 -32.20 6.71
C ASP A 8 3.79 -31.88 5.22
N ALA A 9 2.98 -32.70 4.54
CA ALA A 9 2.61 -32.47 3.14
C ALA A 9 1.75 -31.20 2.96
N GLU A 10 1.03 -30.76 4.00
CA GLU A 10 0.27 -29.52 4.02
C GLU A 10 1.14 -28.34 4.47
N LYS A 11 1.08 -27.23 3.71
CA LYS A 11 1.87 -26.03 4.04
C LYS A 11 1.35 -25.41 5.35
N PRO A 12 2.24 -25.07 6.29
CA PRO A 12 1.83 -24.44 7.54
C PRO A 12 1.22 -23.07 7.26
N GLN A 13 0.15 -22.76 7.97
CA GLN A 13 -0.48 -21.46 7.93
C GLN A 13 0.17 -20.54 8.96
N PHE A 14 0.30 -19.26 8.60
CA PHE A 14 0.89 -18.27 9.48
C PHE A 14 -0.10 -17.14 9.76
N ALA A 15 -0.27 -16.83 11.03
CA ALA A 15 -1.03 -15.68 11.49
C ALA A 15 -0.14 -14.75 12.32
N PRO A 16 -0.32 -13.42 12.23
CA PRO A 16 0.36 -12.48 13.10
C PRO A 16 -0.07 -12.70 14.56
N LEU A 17 0.82 -12.33 15.50
CA LEU A 17 0.45 -12.33 16.91
C LEU A 17 -0.64 -11.27 17.17
N PRO A 18 -1.66 -11.59 17.98
CA PRO A 18 -2.61 -10.61 18.48
C PRO A 18 -1.90 -9.42 19.13
N LYS A 19 -2.52 -8.23 19.05
CA LYS A 19 -1.92 -7.03 19.65
C LYS A 19 -1.88 -7.18 21.18
N GLY A 20 -0.73 -6.91 21.77
CA GLY A 20 -0.57 -6.91 23.23
C GLY A 20 -0.28 -8.28 23.86
N THR A 21 -0.19 -9.36 23.08
CA THR A 21 0.18 -10.69 23.57
C THR A 21 1.64 -11.02 23.25
N SER A 22 2.32 -11.74 24.16
CA SER A 22 3.62 -12.36 23.89
C SER A 22 3.46 -13.83 23.50
N ILE A 23 4.57 -14.49 23.17
CA ILE A 23 4.57 -15.92 22.85
C ILE A 23 4.10 -16.79 24.02
N ASP A 24 4.30 -16.31 25.25
CA ASP A 24 3.98 -17.04 26.49
C ASP A 24 2.54 -16.81 26.96
N THR A 25 1.92 -15.68 26.57
CA THR A 25 0.60 -15.27 27.05
C THR A 25 -0.53 -15.49 26.05
N VAL A 26 -0.22 -15.93 24.83
CA VAL A 26 -1.24 -16.11 23.79
C VAL A 26 -2.14 -17.30 24.11
N THR A 27 -3.45 -17.08 24.11
CA THR A 27 -4.42 -18.16 24.35
C THR A 27 -4.79 -18.87 23.06
N LEU A 28 -5.29 -20.11 23.18
CA LEU A 28 -5.79 -20.87 22.02
C LEU A 28 -6.90 -20.11 21.29
N GLU A 29 -7.84 -19.49 22.02
CA GLU A 29 -8.95 -18.71 21.44
C GLU A 29 -8.44 -17.52 20.62
N GLN A 30 -7.46 -16.80 21.15
CA GLN A 30 -6.82 -15.68 20.45
C GLN A 30 -6.06 -16.17 19.21
N ALA A 31 -5.40 -17.33 19.30
CA ALA A 31 -4.71 -17.93 18.18
C ALA A 31 -5.69 -18.35 17.06
N LEU A 32 -6.78 -19.04 17.42
CA LEU A 32 -7.83 -19.44 16.48
C LEU A 32 -8.44 -18.23 15.78
N THR A 33 -8.70 -17.16 16.52
CA THR A 33 -9.19 -15.89 15.96
C THR A 33 -8.21 -15.35 14.90
N ALA A 34 -6.90 -15.34 15.20
CA ALA A 34 -5.89 -14.85 14.26
C ALA A 34 -5.81 -15.68 12.96
N PHE A 35 -6.09 -16.98 13.01
CA PHE A 35 -6.13 -17.87 11.84
C PHE A 35 -7.42 -17.76 11.00
N GLN A 36 -8.43 -17.00 11.44
CA GLN A 36 -9.63 -16.73 10.62
C GLN A 36 -9.35 -15.77 9.46
N LEU A 37 -8.18 -15.13 9.43
CA LEU A 37 -7.76 -14.24 8.35
C LEU A 37 -6.91 -15.01 7.33
N PRO A 38 -7.01 -14.71 6.02
CA PRO A 38 -7.77 -13.61 5.41
C PRO A 38 -9.28 -13.86 5.36
N ARG A 39 -10.07 -12.90 5.87
CA ARG A 39 -11.54 -12.95 5.83
C ARG A 39 -12.03 -12.27 4.55
N LEU A 40 -12.95 -12.93 3.83
CA LEU A 40 -13.72 -12.27 2.77
C LEU A 40 -14.79 -11.38 3.43
N VAL A 41 -14.69 -10.07 3.23
CA VAL A 41 -15.64 -9.09 3.76
C VAL A 41 -16.87 -9.03 2.85
N GLY A 42 -16.64 -9.04 1.54
CA GLY A 42 -17.68 -8.98 0.51
C GLY A 42 -17.07 -8.77 -0.87
N GLN A 43 -17.88 -8.26 -1.80
CA GLN A 43 -17.46 -7.86 -3.15
C GLN A 43 -17.84 -6.40 -3.39
N THR A 44 -17.05 -5.68 -4.18
CA THR A 44 -17.41 -4.35 -4.68
C THR A 44 -18.50 -4.45 -5.74
N ASP A 45 -19.13 -3.34 -6.11
CA ASP A 45 -20.08 -3.27 -7.23
C ASP A 45 -19.49 -3.80 -8.56
N ASP A 46 -18.19 -3.60 -8.78
CA ASP A 46 -17.44 -4.14 -9.93
C ASP A 46 -17.13 -5.65 -9.84
N GLY A 47 -17.63 -6.36 -8.83
CA GLY A 47 -17.38 -7.79 -8.61
C GLY A 47 -15.98 -8.15 -8.08
N LYS A 48 -15.24 -7.19 -7.51
CA LYS A 48 -13.90 -7.45 -6.94
C LYS A 48 -14.02 -7.88 -5.48
N ASP A 49 -13.35 -8.98 -5.13
CA ASP A 49 -13.29 -9.47 -3.75
C ASP A 49 -12.58 -8.48 -2.82
N ILE A 50 -13.22 -8.19 -1.69
CA ILE A 50 -12.66 -7.41 -0.60
C ILE A 50 -12.19 -8.38 0.48
N LYS A 51 -10.88 -8.50 0.68
CA LYS A 51 -10.27 -9.38 1.68
C LYS A 51 -9.65 -8.58 2.80
N ALA A 52 -10.07 -8.81 4.05
CA ALA A 52 -9.47 -8.22 5.24
C ALA A 52 -8.36 -9.12 5.80
N ASN A 53 -7.23 -8.51 6.19
CA ASN A 53 -6.11 -9.23 6.78
C ASN A 53 -5.28 -8.32 7.71
N ILE A 54 -4.36 -8.91 8.47
CA ILE A 54 -3.42 -8.19 9.34
C ILE A 54 -2.00 -8.38 8.81
N GLY A 55 -1.30 -7.27 8.56
CA GLY A 55 0.06 -7.27 8.06
C GLY A 55 1.03 -6.54 8.99
N ARG A 56 2.28 -6.39 8.55
CA ARG A 56 3.34 -5.69 9.30
C ARG A 56 2.96 -4.26 9.71
N PHE A 57 2.18 -3.57 8.88
CA PHE A 57 1.76 -2.20 9.13
C PHE A 57 0.44 -2.09 9.88
N GLY A 58 -0.17 -3.22 10.28
CA GLY A 58 -1.47 -3.31 10.92
C GLY A 58 -2.55 -3.89 10.01
N PRO A 59 -3.82 -3.74 10.40
CA PRO A 59 -4.95 -4.28 9.65
C PRO A 59 -5.19 -3.51 8.34
N TYR A 60 -5.56 -4.25 7.30
CA TYR A 60 -5.80 -3.70 5.96
C TYR A 60 -6.83 -4.54 5.21
N ILE A 61 -7.47 -3.93 4.22
CA ILE A 61 -8.22 -4.62 3.18
C ILE A 61 -7.44 -4.61 1.87
N VAL A 62 -7.63 -5.67 1.09
CA VAL A 62 -7.13 -5.81 -0.28
C VAL A 62 -8.31 -5.89 -1.21
N VAL A 63 -8.28 -5.03 -2.23
CA VAL A 63 -9.21 -5.07 -3.36
C VAL A 63 -8.36 -5.12 -4.62
N ASP A 64 -8.34 -6.28 -5.28
CA ASP A 64 -7.45 -6.58 -6.41
C ASP A 64 -5.96 -6.30 -6.06
N LYS A 65 -5.38 -5.19 -6.57
CA LYS A 65 -3.99 -4.78 -6.29
C LYS A 65 -3.87 -3.63 -5.29
N LEU A 66 -4.98 -3.11 -4.79
CA LEU A 66 -5.01 -1.95 -3.89
C LEU A 66 -5.05 -2.40 -2.44
N PHE A 67 -4.11 -1.89 -1.66
CA PHE A 67 -4.02 -2.11 -0.21
C PHE A 67 -4.51 -0.86 0.51
N VAL A 68 -5.54 -1.02 1.34
CA VAL A 68 -6.14 0.07 2.11
C VAL A 68 -6.02 -0.23 3.60
N SER A 69 -5.36 0.65 4.34
CA SER A 69 -5.25 0.53 5.79
C SER A 69 -6.59 0.85 6.43
N ILE A 70 -7.04 0.00 7.36
CA ILE A 70 -8.35 0.15 8.02
C ILE A 70 -8.26 0.65 9.46
N LYS A 71 -7.07 1.02 9.96
CA LYS A 71 -6.93 1.55 11.34
C LYS A 71 -7.87 2.75 11.57
N PRO A 72 -8.64 2.79 12.67
CA PRO A 72 -8.55 1.93 13.87
C PRO A 72 -9.41 0.66 13.86
N LEU A 73 -10.15 0.38 12.79
CA LEU A 73 -11.09 -0.74 12.68
C LEU A 73 -10.40 -2.11 12.77
N ASP A 74 -11.19 -3.11 13.18
CA ASP A 74 -10.78 -4.50 13.29
C ASP A 74 -11.14 -5.28 12.00
N PRO A 75 -10.18 -5.98 11.37
CA PRO A 75 -10.45 -6.79 10.18
C PRO A 75 -11.39 -7.97 10.43
N HIS A 76 -11.61 -8.36 11.69
CA HIS A 76 -12.57 -9.39 12.06
C HIS A 76 -14.01 -8.87 12.10
N THR A 77 -14.25 -7.56 12.22
CA THR A 77 -15.60 -7.00 12.39
C THR A 77 -16.00 -5.99 11.31
N ILE A 78 -15.06 -5.56 10.47
CA ILE A 78 -15.31 -4.57 9.42
C ILE A 78 -16.48 -4.96 8.51
N THR A 79 -17.34 -4.00 8.21
CA THR A 79 -18.48 -4.20 7.31
C THR A 79 -18.10 -3.88 5.86
N ILE A 80 -18.96 -4.31 4.92
CA ILE A 80 -18.77 -4.03 3.49
C ILE A 80 -18.82 -2.51 3.23
N ASP A 81 -19.74 -1.80 3.88
CA ASP A 81 -19.93 -0.36 3.70
C ASP A 81 -18.69 0.43 4.14
N GLU A 82 -18.14 0.13 5.33
CA GLU A 82 -16.90 0.74 5.83
C GLU A 82 -15.71 0.44 4.90
N ALA A 83 -15.62 -0.80 4.43
CA ALA A 83 -14.56 -1.20 3.51
C ALA A 83 -14.67 -0.47 2.16
N MET A 84 -15.88 -0.29 1.63
CA MET A 84 -16.15 0.46 0.42
C MET A 84 -15.82 1.94 0.57
N GLU A 85 -16.19 2.57 1.69
CA GLU A 85 -15.86 3.97 1.95
C GLU A 85 -14.34 4.19 1.94
N LEU A 86 -13.59 3.34 2.65
CA LEU A 86 -12.14 3.39 2.68
C LEU A 86 -11.51 3.12 1.30
N TYR A 87 -12.08 2.18 0.53
CA TYR A 87 -11.64 1.91 -0.83
C TYR A 87 -11.83 3.11 -1.75
N GLN A 88 -12.99 3.76 -1.71
CA GLN A 88 -13.30 4.96 -2.49
C GLN A 88 -12.40 6.15 -2.09
N ALA A 89 -12.19 6.35 -0.79
CA ALA A 89 -11.26 7.37 -0.29
C ALA A 89 -9.83 7.13 -0.79
N LYS A 90 -9.39 5.86 -0.83
CA LYS A 90 -8.07 5.51 -1.37
C LYS A 90 -7.98 5.76 -2.87
N LEU A 91 -8.99 5.38 -3.65
CA LEU A 91 -9.04 5.66 -5.09
C LEU A 91 -8.96 7.17 -5.37
N LYS A 92 -9.72 7.99 -4.64
CA LYS A 92 -9.64 9.46 -4.74
C LYS A 92 -8.25 9.97 -4.41
N SER A 93 -7.64 9.50 -3.33
CA SER A 93 -6.27 9.90 -2.96
C SER A 93 -5.22 9.49 -4.00
N GLU A 94 -5.36 8.32 -4.64
CA GLU A 94 -4.47 7.91 -5.73
C GLU A 94 -4.68 8.76 -6.99
N ALA A 95 -5.92 9.14 -7.29
CA ALA A 95 -6.24 10.07 -8.38
C ALA A 95 -5.67 11.48 -8.10
N GLU A 96 -5.83 12.01 -6.89
CA GLU A 96 -5.25 13.32 -6.50
C GLU A 96 -3.72 13.34 -6.52
N LYS A 97 -3.09 12.18 -6.31
CA LYS A 97 -1.64 12.03 -6.47
C LYS A 97 -1.22 12.02 -7.93
N ASN A 98 -2.07 11.61 -8.85
CA ASN A 98 -1.75 11.60 -10.28
C ASN A 98 -2.35 12.84 -10.95
N ILE A 99 -1.51 13.84 -11.17
CA ILE A 99 -1.94 15.11 -11.77
C ILE A 99 -2.02 14.98 -13.30
N ALA A 100 -1.05 14.32 -13.92
CA ALA A 100 -1.01 14.08 -15.35
C ALA A 100 -0.19 12.82 -15.69
N ASP A 101 -0.66 12.02 -16.64
CA ASP A 101 0.08 10.89 -17.19
C ASP A 101 0.17 11.07 -18.71
N PHE A 102 1.39 11.18 -19.24
CA PHE A 102 1.60 11.43 -20.67
C PHE A 102 1.74 10.14 -21.49
N GLY A 103 1.64 8.95 -20.87
CA GLY A 103 1.69 7.67 -21.57
C GLY A 103 3.09 7.19 -21.97
N ASP A 104 4.05 8.10 -22.18
CA ASP A 104 5.46 7.80 -22.50
C ASP A 104 6.32 7.43 -21.27
N GLY A 105 5.67 7.09 -20.15
CA GLY A 105 6.33 6.85 -18.86
C GLY A 105 6.60 8.10 -18.03
N ILE A 106 6.37 9.30 -18.59
CA ILE A 106 6.45 10.58 -17.88
C ILE A 106 5.12 10.86 -17.18
N LYS A 107 5.18 11.09 -15.86
CA LYS A 107 4.01 11.39 -15.01
C LYS A 107 4.27 12.60 -14.14
N VAL A 108 3.23 13.40 -13.93
CA VAL A 108 3.20 14.47 -12.94
C VAL A 108 2.46 13.96 -11.72
N LEU A 109 3.15 13.90 -10.59
CA LEU A 109 2.63 13.34 -9.36
C LEU A 109 2.66 14.38 -8.23
N ASN A 110 1.66 14.37 -7.36
CA ASN A 110 1.63 15.16 -6.13
C ASN A 110 2.29 14.41 -4.98
N GLY A 111 3.50 14.82 -4.60
CA GLY A 111 4.28 14.20 -3.53
C GLY A 111 4.17 14.91 -2.19
N ARG A 112 4.79 14.33 -1.15
CA ARG A 112 4.86 14.92 0.21
C ARG A 112 5.45 16.34 0.23
N TYR A 113 6.36 16.65 -0.69
CA TYR A 113 7.05 17.94 -0.78
C TYR A 113 6.50 18.84 -1.88
N GLY A 114 5.33 18.48 -2.44
CA GLY A 114 4.71 19.15 -3.56
C GLY A 114 4.77 18.35 -4.87
N PRO A 115 4.20 18.93 -5.94
CA PRO A 115 4.09 18.32 -7.25
C PRO A 115 5.47 18.18 -7.92
N TYR A 116 5.69 17.04 -8.57
CA TYR A 116 6.93 16.71 -9.26
C TYR A 116 6.66 15.90 -10.53
N ILE A 117 7.62 15.90 -11.44
CA ILE A 117 7.60 15.13 -12.69
C ILE A 117 8.53 13.94 -12.51
N THR A 118 8.12 12.76 -12.98
CA THR A 118 8.94 11.55 -12.95
C THR A 118 8.85 10.81 -14.28
N ASP A 119 9.99 10.31 -14.77
CA ASP A 119 10.05 9.36 -15.89
C ASP A 119 10.22 7.90 -15.41
N GLY A 120 10.08 7.68 -14.09
CA GLY A 120 10.37 6.41 -13.41
C GLY A 120 11.83 6.23 -12.98
N THR A 121 12.77 6.97 -13.58
CA THR A 121 14.21 6.93 -13.27
C THR A 121 14.76 8.24 -12.68
N LYS A 122 14.30 9.38 -13.17
CA LYS A 122 14.63 10.73 -12.76
C LYS A 122 13.38 11.44 -12.29
N ASN A 123 13.57 12.34 -11.33
CA ASN A 123 12.52 13.19 -10.81
C ASN A 123 12.93 14.64 -10.99
N ALA A 124 12.05 15.44 -11.59
CA ALA A 124 12.19 16.89 -11.71
C ALA A 124 11.21 17.58 -10.77
N LYS A 125 11.66 18.65 -10.11
CA LYS A 125 10.80 19.49 -9.28
C LYS A 125 10.07 20.49 -10.17
N ILE A 126 8.77 20.65 -9.95
CA ILE A 126 7.99 21.67 -10.64
C ILE A 126 8.27 23.03 -9.97
N PRO A 127 8.60 24.09 -10.74
CA PRO A 127 8.70 25.45 -10.22
C PRO A 127 7.42 25.87 -9.51
N LYS A 128 7.54 26.59 -8.39
CA LYS A 128 6.38 26.99 -7.58
C LYS A 128 5.41 27.93 -8.32
N ASP A 129 5.89 28.60 -9.36
CA ASP A 129 5.14 29.57 -10.16
C ASP A 129 4.32 28.91 -11.27
N THR A 130 4.54 27.61 -11.55
CA THR A 130 3.85 26.88 -12.63
C THR A 130 2.82 25.93 -12.03
N LYS A 131 1.58 26.00 -12.53
CA LYS A 131 0.54 25.06 -12.12
C LYS A 131 0.86 23.66 -12.64
N PRO A 132 0.86 22.64 -11.79
CA PRO A 132 1.15 21.26 -12.19
C PRO A 132 0.21 20.69 -13.26
N THR A 133 -1.03 21.18 -13.29
CA THR A 133 -2.08 20.77 -14.22
C THR A 133 -1.89 21.35 -15.63
N GLU A 134 -1.11 22.42 -15.77
CA GLU A 134 -0.86 23.10 -17.05
C GLU A 134 0.46 22.64 -17.70
N ILE A 135 1.21 21.74 -17.05
CA ILE A 135 2.45 21.21 -17.61
C ILE A 135 2.13 20.38 -18.85
N THR A 136 2.68 20.80 -19.98
CA THR A 136 2.62 20.04 -21.23
C THR A 136 3.72 19.00 -21.30
N HIS A 137 3.55 18.03 -22.19
CA HIS A 137 4.51 16.96 -22.40
C HIS A 137 5.94 17.47 -22.71
N ASP A 138 6.05 18.52 -23.52
CA ASP A 138 7.34 19.11 -23.90
C ASP A 138 8.01 19.83 -22.73
N MET A 139 7.23 20.56 -21.92
CA MET A 139 7.73 21.20 -20.69
C MET A 139 8.22 20.16 -19.68
N ALA A 140 7.51 19.03 -19.57
CA ALA A 140 7.90 17.94 -18.69
C ALA A 140 9.25 17.32 -19.11
N LYS A 141 9.47 17.13 -20.41
CA LYS A 141 10.75 16.64 -20.96
C LYS A 141 11.88 17.62 -20.72
N ASP A 142 11.67 18.92 -20.94
CA ASP A 142 12.69 19.94 -20.71
C ASP A 142 13.07 20.05 -19.22
N LEU A 143 12.09 20.00 -18.32
CA LEU A 143 12.33 20.00 -16.88
C LEU A 143 13.07 18.73 -16.41
N LEU A 144 12.77 17.57 -16.99
CA LEU A 144 13.50 16.31 -16.72
C LEU A 144 14.93 16.32 -17.27
N ALA A 145 15.16 16.96 -18.42
CA ALA A 145 16.50 17.11 -18.99
C ALA A 145 17.38 18.04 -18.13
N LYS A 146 16.79 19.11 -17.58
CA LYS A 146 17.46 20.06 -16.69
C LYS A 146 17.63 19.55 -15.25
N ALA A 147 16.83 18.57 -14.84
CA ALA A 147 16.89 18.05 -13.48
C ALA A 147 18.18 17.24 -13.22
N PRO A 148 18.84 17.45 -12.07
CA PRO A 148 19.98 16.62 -11.69
C PRO A 148 19.53 15.17 -11.54
N ALA A 149 20.37 14.23 -12.01
CA ALA A 149 20.09 12.81 -11.85
C ALA A 149 19.81 12.48 -10.39
N SER A 150 18.73 11.76 -10.11
CA SER A 150 18.36 11.42 -8.74
C SER A 150 19.54 10.73 -8.06
N PRO A 151 19.95 11.13 -6.83
CA PRO A 151 21.04 10.47 -6.16
C PRO A 151 20.69 8.98 -6.01
N LYS A 152 21.55 8.10 -6.56
CA LYS A 152 21.40 6.64 -6.38
C LYS A 152 21.20 6.39 -4.89
N ARG A 153 20.03 5.89 -4.50
CA ARG A 153 19.77 5.45 -3.12
C ARG A 153 20.86 4.45 -2.75
N ARG A 154 21.85 4.88 -1.95
CA ARG A 154 22.82 3.96 -1.33
C ARG A 154 21.99 3.04 -0.45
N ARG A 155 21.75 1.81 -0.90
CA ARG A 155 21.15 0.77 -0.07
C ARG A 155 22.04 0.61 1.15
N ALA A 156 21.56 1.00 2.33
CA ALA A 156 22.24 0.70 3.57
C ALA A 156 22.43 -0.83 3.66
N PRO A 157 23.62 -1.32 4.04
CA PRO A 157 23.85 -2.75 4.18
C PRO A 157 22.86 -3.31 5.20
N ARG A 158 22.10 -4.32 4.77
CA ARG A 158 21.09 -4.97 5.60
C ARG A 158 21.85 -5.74 6.69
N LYS A 159 21.82 -5.25 7.94
CA LYS A 159 22.36 -5.99 9.10
C LYS A 159 21.72 -7.38 9.11
N ARG A 160 22.51 -8.43 8.84
CA ARG A 160 22.08 -9.80 9.13
C ARG A 160 22.01 -9.90 10.66
N LYS A 161 20.83 -10.22 11.20
CA LYS A 161 20.76 -10.70 12.58
C LYS A 161 21.49 -12.05 12.59
N ALA A 162 22.55 -12.14 13.40
CA ALA A 162 23.12 -13.41 13.84
C ALA A 162 22.14 -14.10 14.79
#